data_AF-A0A2Z3H2K4-F1
#
_entry.id   AF-A0A2Z3H2K4-F1
#
_cell.length_a   1.000
_cell.length_b   1.000
_cell.length_c   1.000
_cell.angle_alpha   90.00
_cell.angle_beta   90.00
_cell.angle_gamma   90.00
#
_symmetry.space_group_name_H-M   'P 1'
#
loop_
_entity.id
_entity.type
_entity.pdbx_description
1 polymer ?
#
loop_
_entity_poly.entity_id
_entity_poly.type
_entity_poly.pdbx_seq_one_letter_code
_entity_poly.pdbx_strand_id
1 'polypeptide(L)'
;MIVVKVGGSLYDHPALGPALCAFVESLQPAEVLFVPGGGEVADAVRALDRTHALGEEAAHWVALRALSVTAAFLERIVGRPTPPAPPP
;
A
#
# COMPACT_ATOMS: atom_id res chain seq x y z
N MET A 1 16.26 3.17 11.58
CA MET A 1 15.09 2.59 10.89
C MET A 1 13.95 3.58 10.94
N ILE A 2 13.35 3.89 9.80
CA ILE A 2 12.20 4.78 9.63
C ILE A 2 11.02 3.92 9.18
N VAL A 3 9.86 4.10 9.80
CA VAL A 3 8.63 3.40 9.43
C VAL A 3 7.73 4.36 8.65
N VAL A 4 7.35 3.98 7.44
CA VAL A 4 6.60 4.83 6.50
C VAL A 4 5.30 4.16 6.16
N LYS A 5 4.19 4.76 6.59
CA LYS A 5 2.85 4.29 6.21
C LYS A 5 2.49 4.83 4.82
N VAL A 6 2.10 3.94 3.91
CA VAL A 6 1.59 4.33 2.59
C VAL A 6 0.07 4.26 2.61
N GLY A 7 -0.58 5.43 2.54
CA GLY A 7 -2.04 5.52 2.51
C GLY A 7 -2.63 4.83 1.28
N GLY A 8 -3.71 4.06 1.47
CA GLY A 8 -4.33 3.29 0.38
C GLY A 8 -4.99 4.15 -0.70
N SER A 9 -5.30 5.41 -0.38
CA SER A 9 -5.78 6.41 -1.34
C SER A 9 -4.71 6.88 -2.33
N LEU A 10 -3.46 6.41 -2.20
CA LEU A 10 -2.37 6.71 -3.13
C LEU A 10 -2.17 5.61 -4.17
N TYR A 11 -2.84 4.46 -4.04
CA TYR A 11 -2.55 3.27 -4.84
C TYR A 11 -2.91 3.39 -6.33
N ASP A 12 -3.81 4.31 -6.67
CA ASP A 12 -4.16 4.68 -8.04
C ASP A 12 -3.22 5.73 -8.63
N HIS A 13 -2.32 6.31 -7.83
CA HIS A 13 -1.40 7.34 -8.30
C HIS A 13 -0.31 6.74 -9.20
N PRO A 14 -0.24 7.13 -10.49
CA PRO A 14 0.63 6.46 -11.47
C PRO A 14 2.12 6.60 -11.15
N ALA A 15 2.52 7.65 -10.43
CA ALA A 15 3.90 7.88 -10.03
C ALA A 15 4.24 7.37 -8.61
N LEU A 16 3.36 6.58 -7.96
CA LEU A 16 3.59 6.13 -6.57
C LEU A 16 4.92 5.38 -6.42
N GLY A 17 5.19 4.38 -7.27
CA GLY A 17 6.44 3.61 -7.21
C GLY A 17 7.69 4.50 -7.33
N PRO A 18 7.85 5.28 -8.42
CA PRO A 18 8.95 6.23 -8.58
C PRO A 18 9.12 7.19 -7.39
N ALA A 19 8.01 7.73 -6.87
CA ALA A 19 8.05 8.66 -5.74
C ALA A 19 8.52 7.99 -4.45
N LEU A 20 8.10 6.75 -4.18
CA LEU A 20 8.55 5.99 -3.02
C LEU A 20 10.04 5.64 -3.11
N CYS A 21 10.54 5.29 -4.29
CA CYS A 21 11.98 5.04 -4.50
C CYS A 21 12.81 6.30 -4.23
N ALA A 22 12.44 7.44 -4.84
CA ALA A 22 13.12 8.71 -4.61
C ALA A 22 13.06 9.15 -3.13
N PHE A 23 11.94 8.88 -2.45
CA PHE A 23 11.80 9.14 -1.03
C PHE A 23 12.77 8.30 -0.20
N VAL A 24 12.90 7.00 -0.46
CA VAL A 24 13.88 6.13 0.22
C VAL A 24 15.31 6.61 -0.02
N GLU A 25 15.64 7.01 -1.26
CA GLU A 25 16.95 7.57 -1.59
C GLU A 25 17.26 8.83 -0.78
N SER A 26 16.30 9.74 -0.62
CA SER A 26 16.46 10.97 0.17
C SER A 26 16.67 10.74 1.67
N LEU A 27 16.32 9.54 2.17
CA LEU A 27 16.45 9.16 3.57
C LEU A 27 17.73 8.38 3.86
N GLN A 28 18.58 8.11 2.86
CA GLN A 28 19.83 7.40 3.09
C GLN A 28 20.72 8.12 4.11
N PRO A 29 21.42 7.37 4.99
CA PRO A 29 21.56 5.91 5.00
C PRO A 29 20.49 5.17 5.84
N ALA A 30 19.37 5.79 6.19
CA ALA A 30 18.37 5.16 7.04
C ALA A 30 17.68 3.97 6.35
N GLU A 31 17.54 2.87 7.08
CA GLU A 31 16.67 1.75 6.69
C GLU A 31 15.20 2.16 6.76
N VAL A 32 14.42 1.85 5.72
CA VAL A 32 13.00 2.21 5.61
C VAL A 32 12.14 0.95 5.58
N LEU A 33 11.13 0.90 6.46
CA LEU A 33 10.08 -0.12 6.48
C LEU A 33 8.76 0.49 6.02
N PHE A 34 8.20 -0.01 4.92
CA PHE A 34 6.87 0.40 4.46
C PHE A 34 5.76 -0.37 5.17
N VAL A 35 4.72 0.35 5.60
CA VAL A 35 3.48 -0.21 6.14
C VAL A 35 2.33 0.12 5.20
N PRO A 36 1.73 -0.85 4.51
CA PRO A 36 0.64 -0.59 3.58
C PRO A 36 -0.65 -0.15 4.32
N GLY A 37 -1.45 0.67 3.64
CA GLY A 37 -2.84 0.90 3.95
C GLY A 37 -3.75 -0.15 3.31
N GLY A 38 -5.05 -0.07 3.62
CA GLY A 38 -6.04 -1.00 3.09
C GLY A 38 -6.54 -0.68 1.68
N GLY A 39 -6.67 0.61 1.36
CA GLY A 39 -7.22 1.07 0.08
C GLY A 39 -8.53 0.38 -0.30
N GLU A 40 -8.75 0.25 -1.60
CA GLU A 40 -9.94 -0.43 -2.14
C GLU A 40 -10.06 -1.90 -1.70
N VAL A 41 -8.94 -2.56 -1.38
CA VAL A 41 -8.95 -3.96 -0.91
C VAL A 41 -9.65 -4.07 0.44
N ALA A 42 -9.38 -3.16 1.38
CA ALA A 42 -10.09 -3.13 2.66
C ALA A 42 -11.53 -2.61 2.51
N ASP A 43 -11.79 -1.70 1.57
CA ASP A 43 -13.14 -1.22 1.29
C ASP A 43 -14.05 -2.30 0.73
N ALA A 44 -13.52 -3.23 -0.08
CA ALA A 44 -14.24 -4.41 -0.52
C ALA A 44 -14.69 -5.27 0.65
N VAL A 45 -13.85 -5.47 1.67
CA VAL A 45 -14.22 -6.20 2.89
C VAL A 45 -15.36 -5.50 3.63
N ARG A 46 -15.29 -4.17 3.76
CA ARG A 46 -16.37 -3.37 4.38
C ARG A 46 -17.68 -3.48 3.59
N ALA A 47 -17.60 -3.55 2.27
CA ALA A 47 -18.78 -3.76 1.43
C ALA A 47 -19.40 -5.14 1.67
N LEU A 48 -18.58 -6.19 1.72
CA LEU A 48 -19.03 -7.55 2.04
C LEU A 48 -19.68 -7.63 3.43
N ASP A 49 -19.09 -6.97 4.44
CA ASP A 49 -19.69 -6.89 5.78
C ASP A 49 -21.04 -6.19 5.78
N ARG A 50 -21.19 -5.05 5.08
CA ARG A 50 -22.49 -4.38 4.95
C ARG A 50 -23.55 -5.26 4.28
N THR A 51 -23.16 -6.08 3.31
CA THR A 51 -24.08 -6.95 2.57
C THR A 51 -24.43 -8.23 3.34
N HIS A 52 -23.47 -8.81 4.05
CA HIS A 52 -23.60 -10.14 4.64
C HIS A 52 -23.61 -10.16 6.16
N ALA A 53 -23.45 -9.00 6.82
CA ALA A 53 -23.36 -8.86 8.26
C ALA A 53 -22.36 -9.84 8.89
N LEU A 54 -21.10 -9.77 8.43
CA LEU A 54 -20.02 -10.65 8.92
C LEU A 54 -19.76 -10.40 10.42
N GLY A 55 -20.03 -9.18 10.89
CA GLY A 55 -19.80 -8.74 12.25
C GLY A 55 -18.43 -8.08 12.40
N GLU A 56 -18.35 -7.11 13.32
CA GLU A 56 -17.20 -6.20 13.45
C GLU A 56 -15.87 -6.95 13.57
N GLU A 57 -15.79 -7.95 14.44
CA GLU A 57 -14.56 -8.71 14.66
C GLU A 57 -14.15 -9.53 13.42
N ALA A 58 -15.08 -10.27 12.82
CA ALA A 58 -14.78 -11.09 11.65
C ALA A 58 -14.38 -10.21 10.44
N ALA A 59 -15.13 -9.13 10.19
CA ALA A 59 -14.81 -8.16 9.15
C ALA A 59 -13.44 -7.50 9.38
N HIS A 60 -13.11 -7.16 10.63
CA HIS A 60 -11.81 -6.61 11.00
C HIS A 60 -10.65 -7.56 10.66
N TRP A 61 -10.74 -8.84 11.03
CA TRP A 61 -9.71 -9.83 10.72
C TRP A 61 -9.59 -10.13 9.22
N VAL A 62 -10.70 -10.12 8.47
CA VAL A 62 -10.66 -10.22 7.01
C VAL A 62 -9.95 -8.99 6.41
N ALA A 63 -10.25 -7.78 6.90
CA ALA A 63 -9.61 -6.55 6.44
C ALA A 63 -8.11 -6.51 6.74
N LEU A 64 -7.69 -7.01 7.91
CA LEU A 64 -6.27 -7.15 8.25
C LEU A 64 -5.56 -8.14 7.31
N ARG A 65 -6.18 -9.28 6.99
CA ARG A 65 -5.60 -10.23 6.02
C ARG A 65 -5.47 -9.61 4.63
N ALA A 66 -6.43 -8.78 4.22
CA ALA A 66 -6.38 -8.03 2.96
C ALA A 66 -5.16 -7.09 2.85
N LEU A 67 -4.58 -6.64 3.97
CA LEU A 67 -3.34 -5.83 3.94
C LEU A 67 -2.14 -6.58 3.36
N SER A 68 -2.14 -7.92 3.37
CA SER A 68 -1.09 -8.70 2.69
C SER A 68 -1.11 -8.52 1.18
N VAL A 69 -2.29 -8.28 0.58
CA VAL A 69 -2.44 -8.00 -0.84
C VAL A 69 -1.82 -6.65 -1.18
N THR A 70 -2.11 -5.63 -0.38
CA THR A 70 -1.56 -4.28 -0.59
C THR A 70 -0.08 -4.21 -0.25
N ALA A 71 0.41 -5.04 0.68
CA ALA A 71 1.85 -5.24 0.92
C ALA A 71 2.56 -5.77 -0.33
N ALA A 72 2.06 -6.88 -0.91
CA ALA A 72 2.63 -7.50 -2.10
C ALA A 72 2.59 -6.57 -3.32
N PHE A 73 1.54 -5.76 -3.44
CA PHE A 73 1.46 -4.70 -4.43
C PHE A 73 2.58 -3.66 -4.25
N LEU A 74 2.74 -3.11 -3.05
CA LEU A 74 3.79 -2.12 -2.76
C LEU A 74 5.19 -2.69 -3.01
N GLU A 75 5.45 -3.92 -2.58
CA GLU A 75 6.71 -4.61 -2.84
C GLU A 75 7.01 -4.68 -4.35
N ARG A 76 6.00 -4.97 -5.18
CA ARG A 76 6.18 -5.09 -6.62
C ARG A 76 6.48 -3.75 -7.31
N ILE A 77 5.92 -2.64 -6.83
CA ILE A 77 6.13 -1.32 -7.45
C ILE A 77 7.39 -0.61 -6.94
N VAL A 78 7.82 -0.92 -5.71
CA VAL A 78 9.08 -0.42 -5.13
C VAL A 78 10.27 -1.28 -5.59
N GLY A 79 10.08 -2.59 -5.76
CA GLY A 79 11.12 -3.52 -6.18
C GLY A 79 11.42 -3.54 -7.68
N ARG A 80 10.65 -2.84 -8.52
CA ARG A 80 11.01 -2.65 -9.94
C ARG A 80 11.99 -1.47 -10.05
N PRO A 81 13.12 -1.63 -10.76
CA PRO A 81 13.90 -0.47 -11.18
C PRO A 81 12.98 0.49 -11.93
N THR A 82 12.96 1.75 -11.51
CA THR A 82 12.18 2.81 -12.14
C THR A 82 12.62 2.94 -13.60
N PRO A 83 11.75 2.71 -14.61
CA PRO A 83 12.05 3.16 -15.95
C PRO A 83 12.13 4.70 -15.93
N PRO A 84 13.04 5.31 -16.72
CA PRO A 84 13.17 6.76 -16.75
C PRO A 84 11.82 7.40 -17.10
N ALA A 85 11.51 8.52 -16.45
CA ALA A 85 10.30 9.28 -16.73
C ALA A 85 10.24 9.64 -18.24
N PRO A 86 9.07 9.53 -18.89
CA PRO A 86 8.93 10.00 -20.26
C PRO A 86 9.19 11.51 -20.32
N PRO A 87 9.84 12.01 -21.40
CA PRO A 87 10.08 13.44 -21.55
C PRO A 87 8.75 14.22 -21.61
N PRO A 88 8.76 15.50 -21.19
CA PRO A 88 7.59 16.39 -21.23
C PRO A 88 7.06 16.62 -22.65
#